data_AF-A0A2V5WLX1-F1
#
_entry.id   AF-A0A2V5WLX1-F1
#
_cell.length_a   1.000
_cell.length_b   1.000
_cell.length_c   1.000
_cell.angle_alpha   90.00
_cell.angle_beta   90.00
_cell.angle_gamma   90.00
#
_symmetry.space_group_name_H-M   'P 1'
#
loop_
_entity.id
_entity.type
_entity.pdbx_description
1 polymer ?
#
loop_
_entity_poly.entity_id
_entity_poly.type
_entity_poly.pdbx_seq_one_letter_code
_entity_poly.pdbx_strand_id
1 'polypeptide(L)'
;MKSLPQESWEHGVRVLSDKERGNRVVVLSPRLEEWLVESAKSAGLKMTDFGFESDNGLQLHSEINQRLRNEQNLIEALLVAKNPRIVRLQSLVKQT
;
A
#
# COMPACT_ATOMS: atom_id res chain seq x y z
N MET A 1 -29.22 17.43 2.70
CA MET A 1 -28.89 16.08 2.19
C MET A 1 -27.41 15.87 2.52
N LYS A 2 -27.02 14.84 3.27
CA LYS A 2 -25.59 14.55 3.49
C LYS A 2 -25.07 13.93 2.18
N SER A 3 -24.07 14.52 1.55
CA SER A 3 -23.40 13.85 0.43
C SER A 3 -22.79 12.53 0.93
N LEU A 4 -22.91 11.47 0.12
CA LEU A 4 -22.31 10.18 0.41
C LEU A 4 -20.84 10.20 -0.06
N PRO A 5 -19.92 9.51 0.64
CA PRO A 5 -18.55 9.40 0.18
C PRO A 5 -18.50 8.79 -1.22
N GLN A 6 -17.79 9.43 -2.15
CA GLN A 6 -17.48 8.77 -3.42
C GLN A 6 -16.37 7.75 -3.16
N GLU A 7 -16.60 6.52 -3.59
CA GLU A 7 -15.66 5.40 -3.46
C GLU A 7 -15.08 5.03 -4.82
N SER A 8 -13.76 4.86 -4.88
CA SER A 8 -13.10 4.15 -5.98
C SER A 8 -12.18 3.08 -5.40
N TRP A 9 -12.09 1.92 -6.07
CA TRP A 9 -11.28 0.81 -5.61
C TRP A 9 -10.48 0.22 -6.78
N GLU A 10 -9.16 0.28 -6.66
CA GLU A 10 -8.26 -0.21 -7.69
C GLU A 10 -6.96 -0.70 -7.03
N HIS A 11 -6.45 -1.87 -7.45
CA HIS A 11 -5.15 -2.38 -7.01
C HIS A 11 -4.97 -2.47 -5.47
N GLY A 12 -6.04 -2.80 -4.74
CA GLY A 12 -6.01 -2.86 -3.28
C GLY A 12 -5.95 -1.49 -2.59
N VAL A 13 -6.19 -0.41 -3.33
CA VAL A 13 -6.26 0.96 -2.80
C VAL A 13 -7.66 1.51 -2.99
N ARG A 14 -8.30 1.89 -1.88
CA ARG A 14 -9.62 2.54 -1.86
C ARG A 14 -9.46 4.03 -1.61
N VAL A 15 -10.27 4.83 -2.28
CA VAL A 15 -10.32 6.28 -2.08
C VAL A 15 -11.73 6.63 -1.66
N LEU A 16 -11.87 7.22 -0.47
CA LEU A 16 -13.12 7.78 0.03
C LEU A 16 -13.00 9.30 -0.02
N SER A 17 -13.97 9.99 -0.61
CA SER A 17 -13.96 11.45 -0.70
C SER A 17 -15.30 12.06 -0.37
N ASP A 18 -15.26 13.10 0.46
CA ASP A 18 -16.36 14.01 0.74
C ASP A 18 -16.03 15.34 0.02
N LYS A 19 -16.65 15.54 -1.15
CA LYS A 19 -16.40 16.72 -1.99
C LYS A 19 -16.93 18.01 -1.37
N GLU A 20 -17.96 17.94 -0.53
CA GLU A 20 -18.54 19.13 0.11
C GLU A 20 -17.60 19.68 1.17
N ARG A 21 -16.92 18.78 1.91
CA ARG A 21 -15.98 19.15 2.98
C ARG A 21 -14.52 19.20 2.53
N GLY A 22 -14.23 18.77 1.31
CA GLY A 22 -12.85 18.64 0.79
C GLY A 22 -12.05 17.53 1.49
N ASN A 23 -12.70 16.59 2.17
CA ASN A 23 -12.02 15.51 2.87
C ASN A 23 -11.74 14.34 1.93
N ARG A 24 -10.56 13.74 2.07
CA ARG A 24 -10.14 12.58 1.27
C ARG A 24 -9.37 11.61 2.14
N VAL A 25 -9.73 10.33 2.04
CA VAL A 25 -9.07 9.22 2.75
C VAL A 25 -8.61 8.20 1.73
N VAL A 26 -7.32 7.84 1.78
CA VAL A 26 -6.74 6.74 1.01
C VAL A 26 -6.58 5.55 1.95
N VAL A 27 -7.18 4.43 1.61
CA VAL A 27 -7.22 3.21 2.44
C VAL A 27 -6.55 2.07 1.68
N LEU A 28 -5.59 1.41 2.30
CA LEU A 28 -5.08 0.13 1.82
C LEU A 28 -6.05 -0.98 2.27
N SER A 29 -6.50 -1.80 1.32
CA SER A 29 -7.37 -2.95 1.57
C SER A 29 -6.94 -4.09 0.64
N PRO A 30 -6.25 -5.15 1.14
CA PRO A 30 -6.08 -5.53 2.55
C PRO A 30 -5.14 -4.61 3.36
N ARG A 31 -4.86 -4.93 4.65
CA ARG A 31 -3.98 -4.11 5.49
C ARG A 31 -2.59 -3.99 4.86
N LEU A 32 -1.80 -3.03 5.35
CA LEU A 32 -0.48 -2.69 4.81
C LEU A 32 0.39 -3.92 4.56
N GLU A 33 0.45 -4.83 5.53
CA GLU A 33 1.31 -6.00 5.50
C GLU A 33 0.91 -6.97 4.38
N GLU A 34 -0.36 -7.35 4.31
CA GLU A 34 -0.86 -8.20 3.24
C GLU A 34 -0.75 -7.49 1.87
N TRP A 35 -0.99 -6.18 1.83
CA TRP A 35 -0.87 -5.39 0.61
C TRP A 35 0.57 -5.37 0.08
N LEU A 36 1.57 -5.26 0.97
CA LEU A 36 2.99 -5.32 0.60
C LEU A 36 3.39 -6.70 0.13
N VAL A 37 2.98 -7.77 0.82
CA VAL A 37 3.22 -9.16 0.41
C VAL A 37 2.68 -9.41 -0.99
N GLU A 38 1.42 -9.01 -1.25
CA GLU A 38 0.82 -9.19 -2.57
C GLU A 38 1.50 -8.34 -3.65
N SER A 39 1.95 -7.14 -3.29
CA SER A 39 2.71 -6.26 -4.20
C SER A 39 4.06 -6.88 -4.58
N ALA A 40 4.79 -7.41 -3.59
CA ALA A 40 6.06 -8.10 -3.81
C ALA A 40 5.87 -9.33 -4.69
N LYS A 41 4.89 -10.19 -4.35
CA LYS A 41 4.55 -11.40 -5.12
C LYS A 41 4.22 -11.09 -6.57
N SER A 42 3.39 -10.07 -6.84
CA SER A 42 3.02 -9.71 -8.21
C SER A 42 4.17 -9.07 -9.00
N ALA A 43 5.21 -8.57 -8.33
CA ALA A 43 6.44 -8.07 -8.95
C ALA A 43 7.54 -9.14 -9.06
N GLY A 44 7.30 -10.38 -8.62
CA GLY A 44 8.31 -11.44 -8.58
C GLY A 44 9.40 -11.22 -7.51
N LEU A 45 9.16 -10.35 -6.54
CA LEU A 45 10.06 -10.06 -5.43
C LEU A 45 9.77 -10.98 -4.23
N LYS A 46 10.80 -11.33 -3.46
CA LYS A 46 10.64 -12.07 -2.20
C LYS A 46 10.84 -11.16 -1.01
N MET A 47 9.98 -11.27 0.00
CA MET A 47 10.09 -10.49 1.25
C MET A 47 11.44 -10.70 1.94
N THR A 48 12.00 -11.92 1.86
CA THR A 48 13.32 -12.28 2.39
C THR A 48 14.47 -11.50 1.79
N ASP A 49 14.36 -11.06 0.53
CA ASP A 49 15.41 -10.29 -0.15
C ASP A 49 15.55 -8.88 0.46
N PHE A 50 14.53 -8.44 1.19
CA PHE A 50 14.50 -7.17 1.92
C PHE A 50 14.69 -7.36 3.43
N GLY A 51 15.00 -8.58 3.88
CA GLY A 51 15.25 -8.86 5.29
C GLY A 51 13.98 -8.96 6.14
N PHE A 52 12.88 -9.45 5.59
CA PHE A 52 11.72 -9.92 6.34
C PHE A 52 11.74 -11.45 6.42
N GLU A 53 11.38 -12.01 7.57
CA GLU A 53 11.45 -13.46 7.80
C GLU A 53 10.21 -14.20 7.28
N SER A 54 9.13 -13.45 7.03
CA SER A 54 7.85 -14.00 6.61
C SER A 54 7.18 -13.19 5.49
N ASP A 55 6.46 -13.90 4.63
CA ASP A 55 5.50 -13.34 3.67
C ASP A 55 4.04 -13.54 4.14
N ASN A 56 3.84 -13.86 5.42
CA ASN A 56 2.55 -13.90 6.07
C ASN A 56 2.26 -12.53 6.72
N GLY A 57 1.16 -11.87 6.33
CA GLY A 57 0.84 -10.53 6.81
C GLY A 57 0.68 -10.40 8.33
N LEU A 58 0.20 -11.44 9.02
CA LEU A 58 0.10 -11.43 10.49
C LEU A 58 1.47 -11.47 11.18
N GLN A 59 2.41 -12.24 10.63
CA GLN A 59 3.78 -12.30 11.16
C GLN A 59 4.55 -11.03 10.81
N LEU A 60 4.34 -10.50 9.60
CA LEU A 60 4.98 -9.28 9.14
C LEU A 60 4.62 -8.06 9.99
N HIS A 61 3.44 -8.04 10.63
CA HIS A 61 3.00 -6.94 11.49
C HIS A 61 3.97 -6.61 12.63
N SER A 62 4.61 -7.63 13.23
CA SER A 62 5.60 -7.42 14.30
C SER A 62 6.96 -6.96 13.78
N GLU A 63 7.29 -7.25 12.53
CA GLU A 63 8.57 -6.91 11.90
C GLU A 63 8.57 -5.53 11.26
N ILE A 64 7.50 -5.18 10.54
CA ILE A 64 7.47 -4.01 9.65
C ILE A 64 7.70 -2.71 10.42
N ASN A 65 7.06 -2.58 11.59
CA ASN A 65 7.19 -1.40 12.45
C ASN A 65 8.58 -1.26 13.08
N GLN A 66 9.37 -2.34 13.15
CA GLN A 66 10.72 -2.34 13.73
C GLN A 66 11.80 -2.17 12.66
N ARG A 67 11.49 -2.50 11.39
CA ARG A 67 12.45 -2.55 10.28
C ARG A 67 12.12 -1.53 9.19
N LEU A 68 11.90 -0.26 9.57
CA LEU A 68 11.51 0.82 8.64
C LEU A 68 12.45 0.95 7.42
N ARG A 69 13.75 0.72 7.58
CA ARG A 69 14.70 0.75 6.46
C ARG A 69 14.47 -0.37 5.46
N ASN A 70 14.09 -1.56 5.93
CA ASN A 70 13.78 -2.71 5.08
C ASN A 70 12.49 -2.46 4.29
N GLU A 71 11.49 -1.86 4.95
CA GLU A 71 10.26 -1.42 4.31
C GLU A 71 10.53 -0.38 3.21
N GLN A 72 11.38 0.61 3.48
CA GLN A 72 11.79 1.61 2.48
C GLN A 72 12.44 0.95 1.25
N ASN A 73 13.38 0.03 1.46
CA ASN A 73 14.02 -0.69 0.36
C ASN A 73 13.01 -1.49 -0.48
N LEU A 74 12.02 -2.12 0.16
CA LEU A 74 10.94 -2.84 -0.54
C LEU A 74 10.09 -1.88 -1.37
N ILE A 75 9.71 -0.73 -0.81
CA ILE A 75 8.93 0.30 -1.52
C ILE A 75 9.71 0.83 -2.73
N GLU A 76 11.02 1.09 -2.58
CA GLU A 76 11.88 1.52 -3.68
C GLU A 76 11.94 0.47 -4.79
N ALA A 77 12.11 -0.81 -4.45
CA ALA A 77 12.10 -1.89 -5.43
C ALA A 77 10.75 -2.00 -6.16
N LEU A 78 9.62 -1.84 -5.45
CA LEU A 78 8.29 -1.83 -6.05
C LEU A 78 8.12 -0.64 -7.02
N LEU A 79 8.65 0.53 -6.67
CA LEU A 79 8.63 1.72 -7.53
C LEU A 79 9.47 1.51 -8.80
N VAL A 80 10.68 0.95 -8.67
CA VAL A 80 11.54 0.61 -9.82
C VAL A 80 10.87 -0.42 -10.73
N ALA A 81 10.23 -1.44 -10.15
CA ALA A 81 9.46 -2.44 -10.88
C ALA A 81 8.16 -1.89 -11.50
N LYS A 82 7.80 -0.62 -11.23
CA LYS A 82 6.55 0.01 -11.65
C LYS A 82 5.32 -0.84 -11.29
N ASN A 83 5.33 -1.44 -10.10
CA ASN A 83 4.23 -2.28 -9.66
C ASN A 83 2.90 -1.48 -9.69
N PRO A 84 1.82 -2.00 -10.29
CA PRO A 84 0.57 -1.24 -10.44
C PRO A 84 -0.01 -0.73 -9.11
N ARG A 85 0.13 -1.50 -8.02
CA ARG A 85 -0.36 -1.11 -6.70
C ARG A 85 0.40 0.11 -6.15
N ILE A 86 1.74 0.10 -6.21
CA ILE A 86 2.54 1.24 -5.71
C ILE A 86 2.40 2.47 -6.60
N VAL A 87 2.27 2.30 -7.91
CA VAL A 87 2.04 3.41 -8.85
C VAL A 87 0.68 4.07 -8.56
N ARG A 88 -0.36 3.26 -8.36
CA ARG A 88 -1.68 3.76 -7.95
C ARG A 88 -1.60 4.54 -6.64
N LEU A 89 -1.03 3.95 -5.59
CA LEU A 89 -0.86 4.63 -4.30
C LEU A 89 -0.09 5.95 -4.44
N GLN A 90 1.04 5.93 -5.16
CA GLN A 90 1.87 7.11 -5.38
C GLN A 90 1.10 8.23 -6.10
N SER A 91 0.32 7.89 -7.13
CA SER A 91 -0.51 8.87 -7.84
C SER A 91 -1.53 9.54 -6.94
N LEU A 92 -2.03 8.84 -5.90
CA LEU A 92 -3.01 9.36 -4.98
C LEU A 92 -2.38 10.25 -3.92
N VAL A 93 -1.18 9.90 -3.44
CA VAL A 93 -0.48 10.63 -2.37
C VAL A 93 0.29 11.86 -2.88
N LYS A 94 0.77 11.87 -4.13
CA LYS A 94 1.43 13.06 -4.71
C LYS A 94 0.48 14.19 -5.11
N GLN A 95 -0.84 13.98 -5.01
CA GLN A 95 -1.88 14.95 -5.36
C GLN A 95 -2.30 15.87 -4.19
N THR A 96 -1.57 15.83 -3.07
CA THR A 96 -1.70 16.75 -1.93
C THR A 96 -0.68 17.86 -2.02
#